data_AF-A0A9J6DXL4-F1
#
_entry.id   AF-A0A9J6DXL4-F1
#
_cell.length_a   1.000
_cell.length_b   1.000
_cell.length_c   1.000
_cell.angle_alpha   90.00
_cell.angle_beta   90.00
_cell.angle_gamma   90.00
#
_symmetry.space_group_name_H-M   'P 1'
#
loop_
_entity.id
_entity.type
_entity.pdbx_description
1 polymer ?
#
loop_
_entity_poly.entity_id
_entity_poly.type
_entity_poly.pdbx_seq_one_letter_code
_entity_poly.pdbx_strand_id
1 'polypeptide(L)'
;MSRWENRSDYVEISARFDVLVTLIAVSICRARTFSFCIRTKQLPLDVKALFGGCHPSIGHGIRVCKILRSEWHRQERMYQDALHVQLQLTDLTPGVKKRRWREYCDRIEYTANHLWSRELASLRAQCPTKPRQSGVVHSCSDVVLPDYVHNTLALGPKFAVDRGRSAPELLSMVRSVAGLASPEDSDRCISEGVDVLQRGKPTSNSLPVRKTTKFLRDNELCVVPSDKEGGFAVLPNCLYLEKAVTAIESVFKCCTDIRLDRQRENDLILSAIARMTTERNSARTALMDVVLLVKEKNFRNVLGCSQHPDALTTELTKFYVLTMLHLGLNKSRHEWRKKKLHAKINRSS
;
A
#
# COMPACT_ATOMS: atom_id res chain seq x y z
N MET A 1 26.83 26.28 -44.75
CA MET A 1 25.41 26.67 -44.64
C MET A 1 24.53 25.42 -44.51
N SER A 2 24.58 24.70 -43.39
CA SER A 2 23.77 23.48 -43.17
C SER A 2 23.42 23.25 -41.69
N ARG A 3 23.21 24.32 -40.91
CA ARG A 3 22.93 24.24 -39.46
C ARG A 3 21.44 24.36 -39.09
N TRP A 4 20.56 24.50 -40.08
CA TRP A 4 19.15 24.85 -39.86
C TRP A 4 18.13 23.78 -40.27
N GLU A 5 18.55 22.74 -41.01
CA GLU A 5 17.64 21.65 -41.44
C GLU A 5 17.27 20.66 -40.33
N ASN A 6 18.01 20.61 -39.22
CA ASN A 6 17.72 19.66 -38.12
C ASN A 6 16.66 20.14 -37.10
N ARG A 7 15.95 21.25 -37.33
CA ARG A 7 14.94 21.73 -36.36
C ARG A 7 13.74 20.78 -36.21
N SER A 8 13.40 20.02 -37.24
CA SER A 8 12.26 19.09 -37.22
C SER A 8 12.48 17.92 -36.25
N ASP A 9 13.67 17.31 -36.28
CA ASP A 9 13.99 16.13 -35.46
C ASP A 9 13.99 16.43 -33.95
N TYR A 10 14.40 17.65 -33.57
CA TYR A 10 14.39 18.06 -32.16
C TYR A 10 12.97 18.14 -31.57
N VAL A 11 11.98 18.55 -32.37
CA VAL A 11 10.59 18.66 -31.91
C VAL A 11 10.00 17.27 -31.65
N GLU A 12 10.26 16.32 -32.55
CA GLU A 12 9.73 14.96 -32.41
C GLU A 12 10.37 14.22 -31.23
N ILE A 13 11.68 14.38 -31.04
CA ILE A 13 12.39 13.78 -29.89
C ILE A 13 11.86 14.36 -28.57
N SER A 14 11.65 15.68 -28.48
CA SER A 14 11.11 16.31 -27.27
C SER A 14 9.72 15.78 -26.92
N ALA A 15 8.85 15.63 -27.91
CA ALA A 15 7.49 15.12 -27.69
C ALA A 15 7.49 13.69 -27.11
N ARG A 16 8.42 12.83 -27.54
CA ARG A 16 8.54 11.46 -26.99
C ARG A 16 8.92 11.44 -25.51
N PHE A 17 9.82 12.33 -25.09
CA PHE A 17 10.19 12.47 -23.68
C PHE A 17 9.02 12.95 -22.82
N ASP A 18 8.25 13.94 -23.31
CA ASP A 18 7.10 14.49 -22.60
C ASP A 18 5.99 13.45 -22.39
N VAL A 19 5.78 12.56 -23.37
CA VAL A 19 4.84 11.43 -23.25
C VAL A 19 5.27 10.48 -22.14
N LEU A 20 6.55 10.09 -22.09
CA LEU A 20 7.05 9.19 -21.03
C LEU A 20 6.96 9.82 -19.64
N VAL A 21 7.35 11.09 -19.50
CA VAL A 21 7.21 11.85 -18.24
C VAL A 21 5.75 11.83 -17.76
N THR A 22 4.80 12.06 -18.67
CA THR A 22 3.37 12.04 -18.36
C THR A 22 2.89 10.65 -17.96
N LEU A 23 3.30 9.59 -18.67
CA LEU A 23 2.93 8.20 -18.36
C LEU A 23 3.46 7.74 -16.99
N ILE A 24 4.69 8.12 -16.64
CA ILE A 24 5.25 7.86 -15.30
C ILE A 24 4.42 8.57 -14.23
N ALA A 25 4.13 9.86 -14.43
CA ALA A 25 3.35 10.65 -13.48
C ALA A 25 1.92 10.09 -13.27
N VAL A 26 1.25 9.67 -14.34
CA VAL A 26 -0.06 9.00 -14.27
C VAL A 26 0.03 7.68 -13.50
N SER A 27 1.08 6.89 -13.75
CA SER A 27 1.29 5.60 -13.06
C SER A 27 1.45 5.79 -11.55
N ILE A 28 2.26 6.78 -11.14
CA ILE A 28 2.44 7.15 -9.73
C ILE A 28 1.10 7.59 -9.11
N CYS A 29 0.36 8.47 -9.80
CA CYS A 29 -0.93 8.96 -9.33
C CYS A 29 -1.92 7.79 -9.13
N ARG A 30 -2.04 6.88 -10.10
CA ARG A 30 -2.93 5.71 -9.99
C ARG A 30 -2.51 4.78 -8.85
N ALA A 31 -1.22 4.53 -8.66
CA ALA A 31 -0.73 3.74 -7.53
C ALA A 31 -1.08 4.37 -6.16
N ARG A 32 -1.00 5.71 -6.06
CA ARG A 32 -1.45 6.48 -4.88
C ARG A 32 -2.96 6.39 -4.67
N THR A 33 -3.76 6.49 -5.73
CA THR A 33 -5.22 6.30 -5.69
C THR A 33 -5.59 4.94 -5.12
N PHE A 34 -5.01 3.85 -5.63
CA PHE A 34 -5.29 2.51 -5.07
C PHE A 34 -4.80 2.38 -3.62
N SER A 35 -3.66 2.97 -3.27
CA SER A 35 -3.18 3.01 -1.88
C SER A 35 -4.14 3.72 -0.94
N PHE A 36 -4.75 4.82 -1.38
CA PHE A 36 -5.80 5.51 -0.64
C PHE A 36 -7.02 4.62 -0.45
N CYS A 37 -7.57 4.07 -1.53
CA CYS A 37 -8.74 3.19 -1.50
C CYS A 37 -8.53 1.95 -0.59
N ILE A 38 -7.33 1.36 -0.59
CA ILE A 38 -6.97 0.26 0.32
C ILE A 38 -7.06 0.69 1.78
N ARG A 39 -6.54 1.87 2.13
CA ARG A 39 -6.54 2.38 3.51
C ARG A 39 -7.94 2.78 3.98
N THR A 40 -8.74 3.36 3.11
CA THR A 40 -10.11 3.79 3.42
C THR A 40 -11.15 2.67 3.26
N LYS A 41 -10.73 1.48 2.84
CA LYS A 41 -11.60 0.33 2.52
C LYS A 41 -12.67 0.66 1.46
N GLN A 42 -12.29 1.46 0.47
CA GLN A 42 -13.14 1.85 -0.65
C GLN A 42 -12.80 1.07 -1.92
N LEU A 43 -13.79 0.93 -2.79
CA LEU A 43 -13.63 0.31 -4.10
C LEU A 43 -13.80 1.39 -5.18
N PRO A 44 -12.74 1.73 -5.94
CA PRO A 44 -12.85 2.68 -7.03
C PRO A 44 -13.76 2.14 -8.14
N LEU A 45 -14.39 3.03 -8.91
CA LEU A 45 -15.34 2.66 -9.98
C LEU A 45 -14.70 1.72 -11.00
N ASP A 46 -13.44 1.98 -11.38
CA ASP A 46 -12.67 1.13 -12.30
C ASP A 46 -12.60 -0.33 -11.81
N VAL A 47 -12.45 -0.54 -10.49
CA VAL A 47 -12.42 -1.90 -9.91
C VAL A 47 -13.81 -2.51 -9.90
N LYS A 48 -14.86 -1.74 -9.63
CA LYS A 48 -16.24 -2.27 -9.70
C LYS A 48 -16.58 -2.69 -11.13
N ALA A 49 -16.19 -1.89 -12.12
CA ALA A 49 -16.41 -2.16 -13.54
C ALA A 49 -15.74 -3.48 -14.00
N LEU A 50 -14.59 -3.85 -13.44
CA LEU A 50 -13.93 -5.13 -13.74
C LEU A 50 -14.77 -6.37 -13.38
N PHE A 51 -15.73 -6.24 -12.47
CA PHE A 51 -16.63 -7.32 -12.08
C PHE A 51 -17.97 -7.29 -12.84
N GLY A 52 -18.15 -6.35 -13.77
CA GLY A 52 -19.39 -6.16 -14.50
C GLY A 52 -20.56 -5.87 -13.55
N GLY A 53 -21.65 -6.64 -13.68
CA GLY A 53 -22.84 -6.52 -12.82
C GLY A 53 -22.68 -7.13 -11.41
N CYS A 54 -21.59 -7.87 -11.15
CA CYS A 54 -21.36 -8.53 -9.87
C CYS A 54 -20.68 -7.57 -8.89
N HIS A 55 -21.25 -7.42 -7.69
CA HIS A 55 -20.65 -6.61 -6.63
C HIS A 55 -19.63 -7.45 -5.84
N PRO A 56 -18.31 -7.20 -5.96
CA PRO A 56 -17.33 -7.95 -5.20
C PRO A 56 -17.47 -7.65 -3.70
N SER A 57 -17.21 -8.64 -2.85
CA SER A 57 -17.04 -8.37 -1.42
C SER A 57 -15.91 -7.36 -1.20
N ILE A 58 -16.01 -6.53 -0.15
CA ILE A 58 -15.01 -5.51 0.17
C ILE A 58 -13.62 -6.15 0.26
N GLY A 59 -13.50 -7.28 0.96
CA GLY A 59 -12.22 -8.00 1.06
C GLY A 59 -11.65 -8.45 -0.28
N HIS A 60 -12.50 -8.91 -1.21
CA HIS A 60 -12.07 -9.29 -2.56
C HIS A 60 -11.65 -8.07 -3.39
N GLY A 61 -12.46 -7.02 -3.42
CA GLY A 61 -12.12 -5.79 -4.16
C GLY A 61 -10.84 -5.12 -3.65
N ILE A 62 -10.57 -5.16 -2.34
CA ILE A 62 -9.32 -4.63 -1.76
C ILE A 62 -8.11 -5.46 -2.19
N ARG A 63 -8.25 -6.78 -2.34
CA ARG A 63 -7.18 -7.62 -2.92
C ARG A 63 -6.90 -7.23 -4.37
N VAL A 64 -7.93 -6.98 -5.18
CA VAL A 64 -7.75 -6.48 -6.55
C VAL A 64 -7.07 -5.11 -6.57
N CYS A 65 -7.46 -4.19 -5.69
CA CYS A 65 -6.77 -2.89 -5.56
C CYS A 65 -5.27 -3.06 -5.24
N LYS A 66 -4.89 -4.02 -4.39
CA LYS A 66 -3.47 -4.32 -4.11
C LYS A 66 -2.72 -4.80 -5.34
N ILE A 67 -3.35 -5.66 -6.15
CA ILE A 67 -2.77 -6.16 -7.41
C ILE A 67 -2.58 -5.00 -8.39
N LEU A 68 -3.62 -4.20 -8.62
CA LEU A 68 -3.56 -3.06 -9.53
C LEU A 68 -2.52 -2.05 -9.09
N ARG A 69 -2.45 -1.72 -7.79
CA ARG A 69 -1.39 -0.85 -7.25
C ARG A 69 0.01 -1.38 -7.60
N SER A 70 0.26 -2.67 -7.40
CA SER A 70 1.55 -3.27 -7.72
C SER A 70 1.85 -3.24 -9.22
N GLU A 71 0.84 -3.36 -10.07
CA GLU A 71 0.99 -3.25 -11.53
C GLU A 71 1.31 -1.81 -11.95
N TRP A 72 0.66 -0.80 -11.37
CA TRP A 72 0.97 0.61 -11.65
C TRP A 72 2.42 0.97 -11.26
N HIS A 73 2.91 0.49 -10.12
CA HIS A 73 4.34 0.64 -9.77
C HIS A 73 5.28 -0.11 -10.71
N ARG A 74 4.82 -1.20 -11.34
CA ARG A 74 5.61 -1.91 -12.34
C ARG A 74 5.68 -1.11 -13.65
N GLN A 75 4.57 -0.52 -14.07
CA GLN A 75 4.51 0.37 -15.22
C GLN A 75 5.39 1.61 -15.02
N GLU A 76 5.33 2.24 -13.83
CA GLU A 76 6.22 3.34 -13.43
C GLU A 76 7.70 3.01 -13.70
N ARG A 77 8.19 1.87 -13.19
CA ARG A 77 9.58 1.44 -13.41
C ARG A 77 9.89 1.18 -14.88
N MET A 78 8.98 0.49 -15.59
CA MET A 78 9.15 0.22 -17.03
C MET A 78 9.28 1.51 -17.84
N TYR A 79 8.47 2.52 -17.55
CA TYR A 79 8.53 3.80 -18.23
C TYR A 79 9.77 4.62 -17.82
N GLN A 80 10.21 4.54 -16.57
CA GLN A 80 11.49 5.12 -16.13
C GLN A 80 12.68 4.49 -16.85
N ASP A 81 12.68 3.16 -17.02
CA ASP A 81 13.72 2.45 -17.76
C ASP A 81 13.71 2.89 -19.24
N ALA A 82 12.53 2.99 -19.86
CA ALA A 82 12.39 3.47 -21.24
C ALA A 82 12.89 4.92 -21.39
N LEU A 83 12.56 5.79 -20.43
CA LEU A 83 13.02 7.19 -20.40
C LEU A 83 14.54 7.27 -20.29
N HIS A 84 15.13 6.44 -19.43
CA HIS A 84 16.57 6.37 -19.26
C HIS A 84 17.26 5.88 -20.54
N VAL A 85 16.77 4.80 -21.17
CA VAL A 85 17.30 4.28 -22.44
C VAL A 85 17.22 5.33 -23.54
N GLN A 86 16.08 6.01 -23.72
CA GLN A 86 15.94 7.08 -24.71
C GLN A 86 16.93 8.21 -24.49
N LEU A 87 17.17 8.60 -23.23
CA LEU A 87 18.16 9.61 -22.90
C LEU A 87 19.58 9.16 -23.23
N GLN A 88 19.90 7.88 -23.03
CA GLN A 88 21.21 7.31 -23.37
C GLN A 88 21.47 7.28 -24.89
N LEU A 89 20.42 7.08 -25.70
CA LEU A 89 20.51 7.08 -27.16
C LEU A 89 20.71 8.47 -27.78
N THR A 90 20.61 9.55 -27.00
CA THR A 90 20.90 10.90 -27.51
C THR A 90 22.42 11.14 -27.60
N ASP A 91 22.86 11.93 -28.58
CA ASP A 91 24.27 12.35 -28.75
C ASP A 91 24.73 13.42 -27.75
N LEU A 92 24.03 13.57 -26.62
CA LEU A 92 24.33 14.54 -25.59
C LEU A 92 25.55 14.10 -24.76
N THR A 93 26.33 15.08 -24.28
CA THR A 93 27.41 14.80 -23.34
C THR A 93 26.87 14.24 -22.02
N PRO A 94 27.64 13.41 -21.29
CA PRO A 94 27.18 12.80 -20.04
C PRO A 94 26.67 13.81 -18.99
N GLY A 95 27.31 14.98 -18.90
CA GLY A 95 26.88 16.05 -17.99
C GLY A 95 25.49 16.61 -18.35
N VAL A 96 25.22 16.79 -19.64
CA VAL A 96 23.91 17.25 -20.13
C VAL A 96 22.84 16.16 -19.95
N LYS A 97 23.18 14.88 -20.17
CA LYS A 97 22.28 13.74 -19.87
C LYS A 97 21.88 13.73 -18.40
N LYS A 98 22.85 13.82 -17.48
CA LYS A 98 22.58 13.86 -16.03
C LYS A 98 21.70 15.05 -15.62
N ARG A 99 21.90 16.22 -16.24
CA ARG A 99 21.06 17.40 -16.01
C ARG A 99 19.63 17.17 -16.51
N ARG A 100 19.44 16.72 -17.74
CA ARG A 100 18.11 16.42 -18.31
C ARG A 100 17.36 15.35 -17.52
N TRP A 101 18.05 14.32 -17.04
CA TRP A 101 17.43 13.31 -16.18
C TRP A 101 16.82 13.93 -14.92
N ARG A 102 17.56 14.80 -14.22
CA ARG A 102 17.04 15.54 -13.05
C ARG A 102 15.83 16.40 -13.42
N GLU A 103 15.92 17.16 -14.50
CA GLU A 103 14.81 17.99 -15.00
C GLU A 103 13.55 17.13 -15.29
N TYR A 104 13.71 15.93 -15.87
CA TYR A 104 12.60 15.02 -16.07
C TYR A 104 12.07 14.44 -14.75
N CYS A 105 12.92 14.06 -13.79
CA CYS A 105 12.48 13.62 -12.47
C CYS A 105 11.65 14.69 -11.75
N ASP A 106 12.13 15.94 -11.75
CA ASP A 106 11.43 17.07 -11.15
C ASP A 106 10.06 17.28 -11.81
N ARG A 107 10.00 17.21 -13.15
CA ARG A 107 8.74 17.30 -13.91
C ARG A 107 7.79 16.13 -13.62
N ILE A 108 8.30 14.90 -13.52
CA ILE A 108 7.51 13.72 -13.15
C ILE A 108 6.88 13.93 -11.76
N GLU A 109 7.68 14.34 -10.78
CA GLU A 109 7.21 14.55 -9.41
C GLU A 109 6.17 15.67 -9.35
N TYR A 110 6.45 16.83 -9.94
CA TYR A 110 5.53 17.95 -10.02
C TYR A 110 4.19 17.53 -10.65
N THR A 111 4.25 16.86 -11.81
CA THR A 111 3.05 16.41 -12.54
C THR A 111 2.28 15.36 -11.74
N ALA A 112 2.96 14.39 -11.13
CA ALA A 112 2.32 13.37 -10.30
C ALA A 112 1.63 13.97 -9.07
N ASN A 113 2.27 14.97 -8.42
CA ASN A 113 1.70 15.68 -7.28
C ASN A 113 0.49 16.54 -7.68
N HIS A 114 0.54 17.19 -8.84
CA HIS A 114 -0.59 17.95 -9.38
C HIS A 114 -1.80 17.03 -9.68
N LEU A 115 -1.58 15.94 -10.41
CA LEU A 115 -2.61 14.94 -10.72
C LEU A 115 -3.19 14.33 -9.43
N TRP A 116 -2.31 13.98 -8.49
CA TRP A 116 -2.72 13.43 -7.19
C TRP A 116 -3.57 14.40 -6.39
N SER A 117 -3.22 15.68 -6.34
CA SER A 117 -3.98 16.70 -5.59
C SER A 117 -5.39 16.86 -6.13
N ARG A 118 -5.56 16.82 -7.46
CA ARG A 118 -6.88 16.86 -8.12
C ARG A 118 -7.71 15.61 -7.79
N GLU A 119 -7.11 14.43 -7.93
CA GLU A 119 -7.79 13.15 -7.67
C GLU A 119 -8.15 12.99 -6.19
N LEU A 120 -7.26 13.40 -5.29
CA LEU A 120 -7.44 13.28 -3.84
C LEU A 120 -8.64 14.08 -3.34
N ALA A 121 -8.93 15.25 -3.92
CA ALA A 121 -10.12 16.02 -3.58
C ALA A 121 -11.40 15.21 -3.88
N SER A 122 -11.49 14.61 -5.07
CA SER A 122 -12.61 13.75 -5.47
C SER A 122 -12.72 12.51 -4.57
N LEU A 123 -11.60 11.82 -4.32
CA LEU A 123 -11.57 10.65 -3.45
C LEU A 123 -12.00 10.96 -2.01
N ARG A 124 -11.61 12.13 -1.47
CA ARG A 124 -12.03 12.58 -0.14
C ARG A 124 -13.52 12.92 -0.10
N ALA A 125 -14.06 13.51 -1.15
CA ALA A 125 -15.50 13.79 -1.23
C ALA A 125 -16.33 12.50 -1.29
N GLN A 126 -15.79 11.45 -1.92
CA GLN A 126 -16.41 10.12 -1.96
C GLN A 126 -16.19 9.32 -0.67
N CYS A 127 -15.31 9.76 0.22
CA CYS A 127 -15.25 9.16 1.53
C CYS A 127 -16.56 9.42 2.24
N PRO A 128 -17.31 8.37 2.65
CA PRO A 128 -18.37 8.60 3.59
C PRO A 128 -17.70 9.30 4.77
N THR A 129 -18.12 10.53 5.04
CA THR A 129 -17.90 11.14 6.33
C THR A 129 -18.51 10.15 7.28
N LYS A 130 -17.68 9.26 7.84
CA LYS A 130 -18.16 8.39 8.90
C LYS A 130 -18.75 9.40 9.87
N PRO A 131 -20.08 9.39 10.11
CA PRO A 131 -20.58 10.16 11.25
C PRO A 131 -19.65 9.78 12.38
N ARG A 132 -19.16 10.75 13.14
CA ARG A 132 -18.36 10.43 14.34
C ARG A 132 -19.23 9.45 15.10
N GLN A 133 -18.98 8.16 14.92
CA GLN A 133 -19.72 7.12 15.57
C GLN A 133 -19.24 7.33 16.97
N SER A 134 -20.11 7.97 17.77
CA SER A 134 -20.00 7.95 19.21
C SER A 134 -19.86 6.47 19.52
N GLY A 135 -18.64 6.04 19.77
CA GLY A 135 -18.27 4.66 20.04
C GLY A 135 -19.22 4.17 21.11
N VAL A 136 -19.79 3.00 20.88
CA VAL A 136 -20.72 2.43 21.85
C VAL A 136 -19.93 2.19 23.13
N VAL A 137 -20.31 2.88 24.20
CA VAL A 137 -19.77 2.65 25.54
C VAL A 137 -20.69 1.63 26.19
N HIS A 138 -20.18 0.42 26.35
CA HIS A 138 -20.93 -0.64 26.99
C HIS A 138 -20.74 -0.53 28.50
N SER A 139 -21.77 -0.04 29.19
CA SER A 139 -21.78 -0.10 30.66
C SER A 139 -22.22 -1.51 31.05
N CYS A 140 -21.32 -2.28 31.64
CA CYS A 140 -21.65 -3.58 32.18
C CYS A 140 -22.21 -3.40 33.60
N SER A 141 -23.29 -4.12 33.91
CA SER A 141 -24.08 -3.98 35.14
C SER A 141 -24.90 -2.68 35.18
N ASP A 142 -25.58 -2.42 36.31
CA ASP A 142 -26.43 -1.23 36.53
C ASP A 142 -25.61 0.07 36.77
N VAL A 143 -24.41 0.15 36.20
CA VAL A 143 -23.53 1.32 36.34
C VAL A 143 -24.06 2.46 35.46
N VAL A 144 -24.57 3.51 36.10
CA VAL A 144 -25.02 4.73 35.41
C VAL A 144 -23.83 5.68 35.24
N LEU A 145 -23.39 5.88 34.01
CA LEU A 145 -22.32 6.82 33.68
C LEU A 145 -22.89 8.23 33.43
N PRO A 146 -22.30 9.28 34.02
CA PRO A 146 -22.63 10.66 33.65
C PRO A 146 -22.35 10.93 32.16
N ASP A 147 -23.14 11.81 31.55
CA ASP A 147 -23.04 12.12 30.11
C ASP A 147 -21.64 12.55 29.69
N TYR A 148 -20.91 13.31 30.52
CA TYR A 148 -19.55 13.73 30.17
C TYR A 148 -18.55 12.56 30.15
N VAL A 149 -18.74 11.55 31.01
CA VAL A 149 -17.93 10.31 31.05
C VAL A 149 -18.25 9.49 29.81
N HIS A 150 -19.54 9.26 29.56
CA HIS A 150 -20.02 8.54 28.39
C HIS A 150 -19.52 9.18 27.09
N ASN A 151 -19.72 10.49 26.92
CA ASN A 151 -19.28 11.22 25.74
C ASN A 151 -17.76 11.22 25.55
N THR A 152 -16.97 11.23 26.64
CA THR A 152 -15.51 11.13 26.57
C THR A 152 -15.07 9.73 26.12
N LEU A 153 -15.65 8.69 26.72
CA LEU A 153 -15.35 7.30 26.38
C LEU A 153 -15.85 6.95 24.97
N ALA A 154 -16.97 7.51 24.54
CA ALA A 154 -17.52 7.30 23.20
C ALA A 154 -16.61 7.86 22.09
N LEU A 155 -15.63 8.70 22.40
CA LEU A 155 -14.61 9.03 21.40
C LEU A 155 -13.76 7.79 21.04
N GLY A 156 -13.64 6.82 21.95
CA GLY A 156 -12.97 5.54 21.73
C GLY A 156 -11.48 5.56 22.10
N PRO A 157 -10.82 4.39 22.06
CA PRO A 157 -9.44 4.21 22.53
C PRO A 157 -8.41 5.01 21.74
N LYS A 158 -8.71 5.36 20.48
CA LYS A 158 -7.85 6.21 19.66
C LYS A 158 -7.84 7.69 20.11
N PHE A 159 -8.82 8.08 20.92
CA PHE A 159 -8.92 9.40 21.54
C PHE A 159 -8.62 9.36 23.03
N ALA A 160 -8.17 8.20 23.56
CA ALA A 160 -7.41 8.17 24.80
C ALA A 160 -6.16 9.00 24.54
N VAL A 161 -6.23 10.26 24.98
CA VAL A 161 -5.29 11.32 24.68
C VAL A 161 -3.89 10.81 25.01
N ASP A 162 -3.06 10.56 23.98
CA ASP A 162 -1.62 10.59 24.15
C ASP A 162 -1.34 11.89 24.90
N ARG A 163 -0.75 11.80 26.09
CA ARG A 163 -0.42 12.99 26.88
C ARG A 163 0.23 13.96 25.92
N GLY A 164 -0.38 15.14 25.76
CA GLY A 164 0.14 16.15 24.85
C GLY A 164 1.62 16.33 25.18
N ARG A 165 2.49 15.96 24.23
CA ARG A 165 3.93 15.99 24.46
C ARG A 165 4.31 17.41 24.78
N SER A 166 5.15 17.59 25.79
CA SER A 166 5.65 18.92 26.14
C SER A 166 6.45 19.50 24.97
N ALA A 167 6.57 20.83 24.87
CA ALA A 167 7.38 21.45 23.81
C ALA A 167 8.82 20.89 23.75
N PRO A 168 9.51 20.65 24.89
CA PRO A 168 10.81 19.96 24.88
C PRO A 168 10.76 18.55 24.29
N GLU A 169 9.72 17.75 24.59
CA GLU A 169 9.56 16.41 24.04
C GLU A 169 9.32 16.44 22.52
N LEU A 170 8.51 17.40 22.05
CA LEU A 170 8.26 17.60 20.63
C LEU A 170 9.54 18.01 19.88
N LEU A 171 10.33 18.92 20.46
CA LEU A 171 11.63 19.29 19.92
C LEU A 171 12.63 18.13 19.94
N SER A 172 12.61 17.32 21.00
CA SER A 172 13.43 16.11 21.07
C SER A 172 13.07 15.13 19.96
N MET A 173 11.78 14.94 19.65
CA MET A 173 11.36 14.11 18.52
C MET A 173 11.86 14.66 17.19
N VAL A 174 11.73 15.97 16.96
CA VAL A 174 12.21 16.60 15.73
C VAL A 174 13.71 16.33 15.54
N ARG A 175 14.50 16.49 16.61
CA ARG A 175 15.94 16.18 16.60
C ARG A 175 16.22 14.69 16.36
N SER A 176 15.47 13.78 16.99
CA SER A 176 15.63 12.34 16.76
C SER A 176 15.32 11.95 15.31
N VAL A 177 14.30 12.55 14.69
CA VAL A 177 13.97 12.31 13.28
C VAL A 177 15.04 12.90 12.36
N ALA A 178 15.52 14.11 12.65
CA ALA A 178 16.59 14.74 11.88
C ALA A 178 17.91 13.94 11.96
N GLY A 179 18.20 13.30 13.10
CA GLY A 179 19.36 12.41 13.24
C GLY A 179 19.30 11.14 12.38
N LEU A 180 18.15 10.82 11.78
CA LEU A 180 18.01 9.74 10.79
C LEU A 180 18.19 10.22 9.35
N ALA A 181 18.22 11.53 9.12
CA ALA A 181 18.48 12.12 7.80
C ALA A 181 19.98 12.13 7.51
N SER A 182 20.35 12.37 6.24
CA SER A 182 21.76 12.60 5.91
C SER A 182 22.25 13.89 6.60
N PRO A 183 23.56 14.02 6.88
CA PRO A 183 24.09 15.19 7.56
C PRO A 183 23.79 16.50 6.80
N GLU A 184 23.66 16.46 5.47
CA GLU A 184 23.28 17.63 4.66
C GLU A 184 21.82 18.05 4.83
N ASP A 185 20.92 17.11 5.13
CA ASP A 185 19.47 17.35 5.25
C ASP A 185 19.00 17.54 6.70
N SER A 186 19.82 17.18 7.70
CA SER A 186 19.49 17.24 9.12
C SER A 186 19.00 18.63 9.55
N ASP A 187 19.72 19.69 9.19
CA ASP A 187 19.36 21.07 9.57
C ASP A 187 18.04 21.52 8.93
N ARG A 188 17.80 21.13 7.67
CA ARG A 188 16.51 21.37 7.00
C ARG A 188 15.39 20.65 7.72
N CYS A 189 15.57 19.37 8.08
CA CYS A 189 14.59 18.59 8.83
C CYS A 189 14.27 19.21 10.19
N ILE A 190 15.27 19.74 10.91
CA ILE A 190 15.06 20.45 12.17
C ILE A 190 14.23 21.72 11.93
N SER A 191 14.63 22.54 10.96
CA SER A 191 13.93 23.79 10.65
C SER A 191 12.47 23.54 10.26
N GLU A 192 12.20 22.60 9.36
CA GLU A 192 10.84 22.24 8.96
C GLU A 192 10.03 21.67 10.12
N GLY A 193 10.65 20.82 10.95
CA GLY A 193 10.00 20.25 12.13
C GLY A 193 9.59 21.32 13.14
N VAL A 194 10.46 22.30 13.42
CA VAL A 194 10.16 23.43 14.30
C VAL A 194 9.06 24.31 13.71
N ASP A 195 9.11 24.60 12.42
CA ASP A 195 8.09 25.38 11.71
C ASP A 195 6.70 24.73 11.84
N VAL A 196 6.61 23.41 11.67
CA VAL A 196 5.36 22.66 11.85
C VAL A 196 4.85 22.78 13.28
N LEU A 197 5.73 22.69 14.29
CA LEU A 197 5.35 22.85 15.70
C LEU A 197 4.86 24.26 16.02
N GLN A 198 5.46 25.30 15.44
CA GLN A 198 5.03 26.69 15.66
C GLN A 198 3.68 26.99 15.00
N ARG A 199 3.42 26.44 13.81
CA ARG A 199 2.16 26.63 13.08
C ARG A 199 1.01 25.80 13.69
N GLY A 200 1.33 24.65 14.28
CA GLY A 200 0.39 23.80 14.97
C GLY A 200 0.02 24.37 16.34
N LYS A 201 -0.91 25.33 16.41
CA LYS A 201 -1.52 25.69 17.70
C LYS A 201 -2.19 24.44 18.26
N PRO A 202 -1.79 23.92 19.44
CA PRO A 202 -2.52 22.81 20.04
C PRO A 202 -3.95 23.26 20.25
N THR A 203 -4.91 22.54 19.66
CA THR A 203 -6.33 22.82 19.89
C THR A 203 -6.57 22.66 21.39
N SER A 204 -6.85 23.76 22.06
CA SER A 204 -7.03 23.87 23.52
C SER A 204 -8.28 23.15 24.04
N ASN A 205 -8.99 22.44 23.16
CA ASN A 205 -10.08 21.54 23.52
C ASN A 205 -9.50 20.30 24.24
N SER A 206 -9.00 20.49 25.46
CA SER A 206 -8.68 19.40 26.34
C SER A 206 -10.00 18.69 26.64
N LEU A 207 -10.18 17.52 26.06
CA LEU A 207 -11.26 16.62 26.44
C LEU A 207 -11.24 16.47 27.97
N PRO A 208 -12.38 16.33 28.65
CA PRO A 208 -12.44 16.26 30.11
C PRO A 208 -11.92 14.94 30.67
N VAL A 209 -10.89 14.35 30.05
CA VAL A 209 -10.26 13.06 30.39
C VAL A 209 -9.88 13.02 31.86
N ARG A 210 -9.31 14.10 32.42
CA ARG A 210 -8.97 14.15 33.85
C ARG A 210 -10.18 13.97 34.75
N LYS A 211 -11.31 14.61 34.42
CA LYS A 211 -12.58 14.48 35.15
C LYS A 211 -13.13 13.07 35.00
N THR A 212 -13.08 12.51 33.79
CA THR A 212 -13.48 11.14 33.48
C THR A 212 -12.65 10.10 34.25
N THR A 213 -11.32 10.22 34.25
CA THR A 213 -10.42 9.31 34.99
C THR A 213 -10.60 9.41 36.50
N LYS A 214 -10.86 10.63 37.01
CA LYS A 214 -11.15 10.83 38.43
C LYS A 214 -12.45 10.12 38.80
N PHE A 215 -13.52 10.35 38.04
CA PHE A 215 -14.80 9.69 38.25
C PHE A 215 -14.69 8.16 38.23
N LEU A 216 -14.01 7.59 37.23
CA LEU A 216 -13.82 6.15 37.13
C LEU A 216 -13.08 5.59 38.34
N ARG A 217 -12.04 6.30 38.82
CA ARG A 217 -11.29 5.90 40.02
C ARG A 217 -12.13 6.00 41.28
N ASP A 218 -12.84 7.11 41.47
CA ASP A 218 -13.63 7.40 42.67
C ASP A 218 -14.81 6.41 42.81
N ASN A 219 -15.27 5.80 41.71
CA ASN A 219 -16.34 4.79 41.69
C ASN A 219 -15.83 3.35 41.48
N GLU A 220 -14.52 3.12 41.59
CA GLU A 220 -13.89 1.80 41.39
C GLU A 220 -14.30 1.12 40.06
N LEU A 221 -14.35 1.91 38.99
CA LEU A 221 -14.69 1.46 37.65
C LEU A 221 -13.42 1.26 36.81
N CYS A 222 -13.37 0.12 36.13
CA CYS A 222 -12.34 -0.26 35.19
C CYS A 222 -12.86 -0.09 33.75
N VAL A 223 -12.00 0.43 32.87
CA VAL A 223 -12.32 0.62 31.45
C VAL A 223 -11.49 -0.35 30.62
N VAL A 224 -12.15 -1.17 29.80
CA VAL A 224 -11.51 -2.18 28.97
C VAL A 224 -11.84 -1.91 27.50
N PRO A 225 -10.87 -1.96 26.57
CA PRO A 225 -11.17 -1.83 25.14
C PRO A 225 -12.01 -3.02 24.66
N SER A 226 -13.04 -2.76 23.86
CA SER A 226 -13.87 -3.80 23.24
C SER A 226 -13.30 -4.18 21.87
N ASP A 227 -12.83 -5.43 21.75
CA ASP A 227 -12.16 -5.95 20.55
C ASP A 227 -13.03 -5.94 19.29
N LYS A 228 -14.35 -6.04 19.44
CA LYS A 228 -15.27 -6.23 18.30
C LYS A 228 -15.81 -4.93 17.70
N GLU A 229 -15.88 -3.86 18.48
CA GLU A 229 -16.60 -2.64 18.09
C GLU A 229 -15.76 -1.36 18.15
N GLY A 230 -14.51 -1.43 18.65
CA GLY A 230 -13.66 -0.25 18.79
C GLY A 230 -14.16 0.76 19.82
N GLY A 231 -15.01 0.31 20.75
CA GLY A 231 -15.51 1.08 21.89
C GLY A 231 -14.84 0.68 23.21
N PHE A 232 -15.42 1.13 24.32
CA PHE A 232 -15.00 0.75 25.66
C PHE A 232 -16.12 0.01 26.39
N ALA A 233 -15.74 -0.98 27.19
CA ALA A 233 -16.58 -1.54 28.22
C ALA A 233 -16.18 -0.94 29.58
N VAL A 234 -17.15 -0.49 30.35
CA VAL A 234 -16.94 -0.02 31.73
C VAL A 234 -17.50 -1.05 32.69
N LEU A 235 -16.66 -1.52 33.60
CA LEU A 235 -16.93 -2.62 34.51
C LEU A 235 -16.61 -2.18 35.95
N PRO A 236 -17.40 -2.57 36.96
CA PRO A 236 -16.94 -2.52 38.35
C PRO A 236 -15.63 -3.30 38.53
N ASN A 237 -14.75 -2.84 39.41
CA ASN A 237 -13.44 -3.45 39.64
C ASN A 237 -13.53 -4.95 40.01
N CYS A 238 -14.52 -5.32 40.82
CA CYS A 238 -14.76 -6.73 41.19
C CYS A 238 -15.05 -7.60 39.96
N LEU A 239 -15.93 -7.15 39.06
CA LEU A 239 -16.29 -7.87 37.84
C LEU A 239 -15.13 -7.88 36.84
N TYR A 240 -14.35 -6.80 36.78
CA TYR A 240 -13.14 -6.76 35.96
C TYR A 240 -12.14 -7.83 36.39
N LEU A 241 -11.86 -7.96 37.70
CA LEU A 241 -10.94 -8.96 38.22
C LEU A 241 -11.45 -10.39 37.95
N GLU A 242 -12.74 -10.65 38.13
CA GLU A 242 -13.36 -11.94 37.81
C GLU A 242 -13.16 -12.30 36.32
N LYS A 243 -13.51 -11.38 35.41
CA LYS A 243 -13.34 -11.59 33.96
C LYS A 243 -11.87 -11.73 33.56
N ALA A 244 -10.96 -11.02 34.22
CA ALA A 244 -9.53 -11.13 33.99
C ALA A 244 -9.01 -12.52 34.38
N VAL A 245 -9.41 -13.04 35.55
CA VAL A 245 -9.07 -14.42 35.98
C VAL A 245 -9.63 -15.44 35.00
N THR A 246 -10.91 -15.33 34.64
CA THR A 246 -11.53 -16.23 33.64
C THR A 246 -10.80 -16.19 32.30
N ALA A 247 -10.40 -15.00 31.84
CA ALA A 247 -9.65 -14.84 30.60
C ALA A 247 -8.27 -15.51 30.69
N ILE A 248 -7.55 -15.32 31.80
CA ILE A 248 -6.26 -15.99 32.07
C ILE A 248 -6.45 -17.50 32.06
N GLU A 249 -7.40 -18.05 32.80
CA GLU A 249 -7.67 -19.49 32.85
C GLU A 249 -8.07 -20.06 31.48
N SER A 250 -8.78 -19.29 30.66
CA SER A 250 -9.18 -19.72 29.32
C SER A 250 -8.02 -19.81 28.33
N VAL A 251 -7.05 -18.89 28.44
CA VAL A 251 -5.87 -18.81 27.56
C VAL A 251 -4.76 -19.73 28.05
N PHE A 252 -4.55 -19.76 29.36
CA PHE A 252 -3.53 -20.54 30.05
C PHE A 252 -4.12 -21.80 30.69
N LYS A 253 -5.05 -22.47 29.99
CA LYS A 253 -5.45 -23.82 30.39
C LYS A 253 -4.16 -24.63 30.57
N CYS A 254 -4.00 -25.23 31.74
CA CYS A 254 -2.82 -26.00 32.09
C CYS A 254 -2.68 -27.15 31.08
N CYS A 255 -1.90 -26.91 30.02
CA CYS A 255 -1.57 -27.91 29.04
C CYS A 255 -0.51 -28.80 29.67
N THR A 256 -0.95 -29.80 30.43
CA THR A 256 -0.08 -30.89 30.89
C THR A 256 0.48 -31.71 29.73
N ASP A 257 -0.13 -31.60 28.53
CA ASP A 257 0.28 -32.29 27.31
C ASP A 257 0.69 -31.33 26.18
N ILE A 258 1.78 -30.57 26.38
CA ILE A 258 2.47 -29.96 25.23
C ILE A 258 3.25 -31.07 24.52
N ARG A 259 2.58 -31.83 23.65
CA ARG A 259 3.26 -32.72 22.70
C ARG A 259 4.03 -31.87 21.69
N LEU A 260 5.36 -31.97 21.70
CA LEU A 260 6.30 -31.34 20.78
C LEU A 260 6.24 -31.90 19.34
N ASP A 261 5.08 -32.31 18.84
CA ASP A 261 4.95 -32.95 17.52
C ASP A 261 5.20 -31.97 16.35
N ARG A 262 5.19 -30.66 16.58
CA ARG A 262 5.46 -29.63 15.56
C ARG A 262 6.92 -29.48 15.14
N GLN A 263 7.89 -30.02 15.89
CA GLN A 263 9.30 -29.96 15.46
C GLN A 263 9.56 -30.87 14.24
N ARG A 264 8.93 -32.04 14.17
CA ARG A 264 9.10 -32.98 13.05
C ARG A 264 8.57 -32.45 11.72
N GLU A 265 7.51 -31.64 11.74
CA GLU A 265 6.91 -31.10 10.52
C GLU A 265 7.78 -30.00 9.89
N ASN A 266 8.46 -29.19 10.72
CA ASN A 266 9.40 -28.17 10.24
C ASN A 266 10.66 -28.80 9.61
N ASP A 267 11.17 -29.91 10.17
CA ASP A 267 12.32 -30.63 9.61
C ASP A 267 12.00 -31.29 8.26
N LEU A 268 10.78 -31.79 8.09
CA LEU A 268 10.28 -32.32 6.81
C LEU A 268 10.16 -31.23 5.74
N ILE A 269 9.76 -30.01 6.11
CA ILE A 269 9.65 -28.89 5.17
C ILE A 269 11.05 -28.41 4.73
N LEU A 270 12.00 -28.33 5.66
CA LEU A 270 13.37 -27.89 5.37
C LEU A 270 14.11 -28.89 4.46
N SER A 271 13.93 -30.20 4.69
CA SER A 271 14.51 -31.25 3.82
C SER A 271 13.90 -31.27 2.41
N ALA A 272 12.60 -30.99 2.26
CA ALA A 272 11.95 -30.87 0.96
C ALA A 272 12.45 -29.65 0.16
N ILE A 273 12.74 -28.53 0.83
CA ILE A 273 13.30 -27.33 0.18
C ILE A 273 14.70 -27.61 -0.38
N ALA A 274 15.55 -28.31 0.39
CA ALA A 274 16.92 -28.66 -0.02
C ALA A 274 16.95 -29.52 -1.30
N ARG A 275 16.02 -30.47 -1.45
CA ARG A 275 15.88 -31.33 -2.66
C ARG A 275 15.45 -30.55 -3.91
N MET A 276 14.58 -29.55 -3.78
CA MET A 276 14.12 -28.78 -4.93
C MET A 276 15.21 -27.87 -5.51
N THR A 277 16.18 -27.46 -4.69
CA THR A 277 17.31 -26.63 -5.11
C THR A 277 18.32 -27.39 -5.98
N THR A 278 18.51 -28.69 -5.76
CA THR A 278 19.43 -29.54 -6.55
C THR A 278 18.87 -29.92 -7.92
N GLU A 279 17.57 -30.18 -8.04
CA GLU A 279 16.93 -30.55 -9.31
C GLU A 279 16.84 -29.39 -10.32
N ARG A 280 16.95 -28.13 -9.85
CA ARG A 280 16.80 -26.91 -10.66
C ARG A 280 17.94 -26.67 -11.66
N ASN A 281 19.08 -27.33 -11.48
CA ASN A 281 20.26 -27.10 -12.32
C ASN A 281 20.27 -27.92 -13.63
N SER A 282 19.38 -28.90 -13.79
CA SER A 282 19.41 -29.83 -14.94
C SER A 282 18.44 -29.45 -16.09
N ALA A 283 17.39 -28.66 -15.83
CA ALA A 283 16.27 -28.50 -16.77
C ALA A 283 16.29 -27.22 -17.65
N ARG A 284 17.46 -26.62 -17.91
CA ARG A 284 17.52 -25.27 -18.51
C ARG A 284 17.59 -25.22 -20.05
N THR A 285 17.77 -26.35 -20.75
CA THR A 285 18.16 -26.33 -22.18
C THR A 285 17.11 -26.79 -23.20
N ALA A 286 15.99 -27.43 -22.82
CA ALA A 286 15.08 -28.06 -23.79
C ALA A 286 13.71 -27.37 -24.01
N LEU A 287 13.45 -26.21 -23.39
CA LEU A 287 12.09 -25.64 -23.31
C LEU A 287 11.94 -24.23 -23.93
N MET A 288 12.80 -23.88 -24.88
CA MET A 288 12.71 -22.61 -25.61
C MET A 288 11.78 -22.69 -26.84
N ASP A 289 11.67 -23.85 -27.49
CA ASP A 289 11.01 -23.93 -28.81
C ASP A 289 9.49 -24.17 -28.75
N VAL A 290 8.98 -24.81 -27.70
CA VAL A 290 7.54 -25.15 -27.59
C VAL A 290 6.66 -23.96 -27.19
N VAL A 291 7.24 -22.88 -26.65
CA VAL A 291 6.49 -21.74 -26.08
C VAL A 291 6.16 -20.66 -27.13
N LEU A 292 6.85 -20.67 -28.27
CA LEU A 292 6.61 -19.73 -29.38
C LEU A 292 5.21 -19.91 -30.00
N LEU A 293 4.68 -21.14 -30.03
CA LEU A 293 3.43 -21.48 -30.73
C LEU A 293 2.14 -21.20 -29.96
N VAL A 294 2.18 -21.04 -28.63
CA VAL A 294 0.95 -21.07 -27.80
C VAL A 294 0.42 -19.68 -27.43
N LYS A 295 1.23 -18.62 -27.53
CA LYS A 295 0.83 -17.28 -27.04
C LYS A 295 0.26 -16.32 -28.08
N GLU A 296 0.41 -16.61 -29.37
CA GLU A 296 -0.22 -15.83 -30.44
C GLU A 296 -1.76 -16.02 -30.48
N LYS A 297 -2.24 -17.23 -30.16
CA LYS A 297 -3.67 -17.57 -30.15
C LYS A 297 -4.46 -16.96 -28.98
N ASN A 298 -3.83 -16.77 -27.82
CA ASN A 298 -4.56 -16.37 -26.61
C ASN A 298 -4.70 -14.84 -26.45
N PHE A 299 -3.89 -14.04 -27.14
CA PHE A 299 -4.01 -12.57 -27.06
C PHE A 299 -5.18 -12.03 -27.91
N ARG A 300 -5.55 -12.73 -29.00
CA ARG A 300 -6.73 -12.38 -29.82
C ARG A 300 -8.06 -12.60 -29.09
N ASN A 301 -8.12 -13.54 -28.14
CA ASN A 301 -9.37 -13.91 -27.48
C ASN A 301 -9.72 -13.06 -26.26
N VAL A 302 -8.76 -12.31 -25.69
CA VAL A 302 -8.96 -11.55 -24.44
C VAL A 302 -9.53 -10.15 -24.68
N LEU A 303 -9.40 -9.59 -25.89
CA LEU A 303 -9.80 -8.20 -26.14
C LEU A 303 -11.21 -8.01 -26.69
N GLY A 304 -11.92 -9.07 -27.14
CA GLY A 304 -13.32 -8.94 -27.55
C GLY A 304 -13.62 -7.87 -28.61
N CYS A 305 -12.62 -7.32 -29.29
CA CYS A 305 -12.79 -6.33 -30.35
C CYS A 305 -12.92 -7.05 -31.69
N SER A 306 -14.14 -7.19 -32.17
CA SER A 306 -14.44 -7.55 -33.56
C SER A 306 -14.40 -6.34 -34.52
N GLN A 307 -13.98 -5.16 -34.03
CA GLN A 307 -13.85 -3.95 -34.86
C GLN A 307 -12.48 -3.31 -34.65
N HIS A 308 -11.93 -2.83 -35.77
CA HIS A 308 -10.52 -2.56 -36.05
C HIS A 308 -9.71 -1.93 -34.90
N PRO A 309 -8.48 -2.42 -34.65
CA PRO A 309 -7.56 -1.73 -33.75
C PRO A 309 -7.18 -0.38 -34.36
N ASP A 310 -7.48 0.69 -33.63
CA ASP A 310 -6.94 2.01 -33.86
C ASP A 310 -5.40 1.98 -33.78
N ALA A 311 -4.76 2.84 -34.59
CA ALA A 311 -3.30 2.85 -34.78
C ALA A 311 -2.53 2.94 -33.46
N LEU A 312 -3.09 3.64 -32.46
CA LEU A 312 -2.53 3.78 -31.12
C LEU A 312 -2.46 2.44 -30.37
N THR A 313 -3.50 1.62 -30.46
CA THR A 313 -3.58 0.31 -29.79
C THR A 313 -2.61 -0.67 -30.45
N THR A 314 -2.43 -0.56 -31.76
CA THR A 314 -1.44 -1.35 -32.51
C THR A 314 -0.01 -0.97 -32.11
N GLU A 315 0.31 0.31 -32.01
CA GLU A 315 1.65 0.77 -31.63
C GLU A 315 1.97 0.51 -30.15
N LEU A 316 1.01 0.65 -29.23
CA LEU A 316 1.17 0.26 -27.84
C LEU A 316 1.38 -1.24 -27.67
N THR A 317 0.70 -2.06 -28.49
CA THR A 317 0.88 -3.52 -28.49
C THR A 317 2.25 -3.90 -29.04
N LYS A 318 2.69 -3.30 -30.16
CA LYS A 318 4.03 -3.50 -30.70
C LYS A 318 5.11 -3.07 -29.70
N PHE A 319 4.96 -1.92 -29.07
CA PHE A 319 5.88 -1.43 -28.05
C PHE A 319 5.93 -2.38 -26.85
N TYR A 320 4.79 -2.86 -26.34
CA TYR A 320 4.73 -3.80 -25.24
C TYR A 320 5.37 -5.16 -25.58
N VAL A 321 5.11 -5.68 -26.78
CA VAL A 321 5.69 -6.94 -27.26
C VAL A 321 7.20 -6.82 -27.45
N LEU A 322 7.69 -5.74 -28.07
CA LEU A 322 9.11 -5.49 -28.26
C LEU A 322 9.85 -5.27 -26.93
N THR A 323 9.23 -4.56 -25.99
CA THR A 323 9.78 -4.34 -24.64
C THR A 323 9.83 -5.65 -23.84
N MET A 324 8.84 -6.52 -23.99
CA MET A 324 8.84 -7.86 -23.37
C MET A 324 9.83 -8.83 -24.03
N LEU A 325 10.07 -8.71 -25.34
CA LEU A 325 11.09 -9.45 -26.08
C LEU A 325 12.51 -9.03 -25.67
N HIS A 326 12.75 -7.74 -25.47
CA HIS A 326 14.06 -7.21 -25.07
C HIS A 326 14.40 -7.46 -23.60
N LEU A 327 13.40 -7.50 -22.70
CA LEU A 327 13.65 -7.51 -21.25
C LEU A 327 13.56 -8.88 -20.58
N GLY A 328 13.23 -9.98 -21.25
CA GLY A 328 13.39 -11.35 -20.71
C GLY A 328 12.72 -11.64 -19.34
N LEU A 329 11.77 -10.83 -18.88
CA LEU A 329 11.26 -10.85 -17.51
C LEU A 329 9.84 -11.45 -17.42
N ASN A 330 9.75 -12.66 -16.86
CA ASN A 330 8.65 -13.22 -16.03
C ASN A 330 8.44 -14.75 -16.19
N LYS A 331 9.49 -15.57 -16.11
CA LYS A 331 9.37 -17.04 -16.23
C LYS A 331 9.16 -17.80 -14.90
N SER A 332 9.44 -17.23 -13.73
CA SER A 332 9.49 -18.04 -12.48
C SER A 332 8.13 -18.28 -11.78
N ARG A 333 7.14 -17.39 -11.93
CA ARG A 333 5.90 -17.42 -11.15
C ARG A 333 4.81 -18.35 -11.70
N HIS A 334 4.80 -18.60 -13.01
CA HIS A 334 3.78 -19.46 -13.63
C HIS A 334 4.10 -20.95 -13.46
N GLU A 335 5.39 -21.32 -13.55
CA GLU A 335 5.92 -22.66 -13.26
C GLU A 335 5.59 -23.11 -11.82
N TRP A 336 5.71 -22.21 -10.85
CA TRP A 336 5.38 -22.49 -9.45
C TRP A 336 3.90 -22.84 -9.25
N ARG A 337 2.97 -22.17 -9.96
CA ARG A 337 1.54 -22.45 -9.87
C ARG A 337 1.15 -23.77 -10.54
N LYS A 338 1.83 -24.14 -11.64
CA LYS A 338 1.59 -25.40 -12.36
C LYS A 338 2.06 -26.60 -11.54
N LYS A 339 3.26 -26.52 -10.93
CA LYS A 339 3.77 -27.56 -10.00
C LYS A 339 2.89 -27.72 -8.76
N LYS A 340 2.38 -26.61 -8.21
CA LYS A 340 1.46 -26.65 -7.05
C LYS A 340 0.10 -27.28 -7.38
N LEU A 341 -0.37 -27.14 -8.62
CA LEU A 341 -1.61 -27.78 -9.08
C LEU A 341 -1.41 -29.29 -9.30
N HIS A 342 -0.32 -29.70 -9.96
CA HIS A 342 0.02 -31.12 -10.15
C HIS A 342 0.27 -31.86 -8.83
N ALA A 343 0.96 -31.22 -7.88
CA ALA A 343 1.16 -31.79 -6.54
C ALA A 343 -0.15 -31.93 -5.74
N LYS A 344 -1.19 -31.16 -6.10
CA LYS A 344 -2.51 -31.26 -5.46
C LYS A 344 -3.32 -32.40 -6.07
N ILE A 345 -3.26 -32.56 -7.39
CA ILE A 345 -3.95 -33.64 -8.13
C ILE A 345 -3.42 -35.01 -7.69
N ASN A 346 -2.10 -35.19 -7.61
CA ASN A 346 -1.46 -36.45 -7.19
C ASN A 346 -1.65 -36.81 -5.71
N ARG A 347 -2.27 -35.94 -4.90
CA ARG A 347 -2.64 -36.25 -3.49
C ARG A 347 -4.10 -36.63 -3.34
N SER A 348 -4.88 -36.54 -4.41
CA SER A 348 -6.33 -36.81 -4.44
C SER A 348 -6.69 -38.03 -5.29
N SER A 349 -5.66 -38.72 -5.80
CA SER A 349 -5.68 -40.07 -6.37
C SER A 349 -4.73 -40.89 -5.53
#